data_AF-A0A8T6P9A0-F1
#
_entry.id   AF-A0A8T6P9A0-F1
#
_cell.length_a   1.000
_cell.length_b   1.000
_cell.length_c   1.000
_cell.angle_alpha   90.00
_cell.angle_beta   90.00
_cell.angle_gamma   90.00
#
_symmetry.space_group_name_H-M   'P 1'
#
loop_
_entity.id
_entity.type
_entity.pdbx_description
1 polymer ?
#
loop_
_entity_poly.entity_id
_entity_poly.type
_entity_poly.pdbx_seq_one_letter_code
_entity_poly.pdbx_strand_id
1 'polypeptide(L)'
;MTDSLVKQTLQRILAVDWHYDPAHRGSHVQVMKEHFRRMVIWSQALELKPIVFMGDLGAAINPEVRAAGDTISQLRDHLLDRTWPGFVKLLEYALHWAAVNEATPLLRKYRSLPDPYEPVLVLYERGGAVRIDRKTGELLLSMTAEGPIIVLENWWKWKRRNPFIELDAAALDVADAQWDKRFSPGHDR
;
A
#
# COMPACT_ATOMS: atom_id res chain seq x y z
N MET A 1 -22.05 15.27 -10.42
CA MET A 1 -21.92 14.78 -9.03
C MET A 1 -20.63 14.00 -8.99
N THR A 2 -19.63 14.46 -8.24
CA THR A 2 -18.39 13.71 -8.05
C THR A 2 -18.73 12.51 -7.18
N ASP A 3 -18.41 11.29 -7.62
CA ASP A 3 -18.56 10.10 -6.77
C ASP A 3 -17.70 10.26 -5.51
N SER A 4 -18.19 9.81 -4.35
CA SER A 4 -17.43 9.86 -3.09
C SER A 4 -16.07 9.18 -3.24
N LEU A 5 -15.03 9.70 -2.57
CA LEU A 5 -13.69 9.09 -2.56
C LEU A 5 -13.75 7.61 -2.13
N VAL A 6 -14.63 7.27 -1.19
CA VAL A 6 -14.82 5.88 -0.73
C VAL A 6 -15.28 4.99 -1.87
N LYS A 7 -16.27 5.45 -2.65
CA LYS A 7 -16.82 4.70 -3.78
C LYS A 7 -15.79 4.50 -4.88
N GLN A 8 -15.01 5.55 -5.20
CA GLN A 8 -13.93 5.47 -6.18
C GLN A 8 -12.86 4.46 -5.75
N THR A 9 -12.41 4.52 -4.48
CA THR A 9 -11.44 3.56 -3.94
C THR A 9 -11.98 2.14 -3.96
N LEU A 10 -13.24 1.92 -3.56
CA LEU A 10 -13.86 0.60 -3.62
C LEU A 10 -13.91 0.06 -5.05
N GLN A 11 -14.39 0.86 -6.01
CA GLN A 11 -14.47 0.47 -7.42
C GLN A 11 -13.09 0.09 -7.98
N ARG A 12 -12.06 0.85 -7.62
CA ARG A 12 -10.67 0.56 -8.00
C ARG A 12 -10.21 -0.79 -7.45
N ILE A 13 -10.48 -1.07 -6.17
CA ILE A 13 -10.14 -2.37 -5.55
C ILE A 13 -10.90 -3.52 -6.22
N LEU A 14 -12.19 -3.34 -6.50
CA LEU A 14 -13.02 -4.38 -7.15
C LEU A 14 -12.56 -4.68 -8.58
N ALA A 15 -11.93 -3.72 -9.25
CA ALA A 15 -11.41 -3.85 -10.61
C ALA A 15 -10.01 -4.48 -10.70
N VAL A 16 -9.33 -4.69 -9.57
CA VAL A 16 -8.00 -5.34 -9.55
C VAL A 16 -8.10 -6.76 -10.12
N ASP A 17 -7.15 -7.10 -10.98
CA ASP A 17 -6.88 -8.48 -11.36
C ASP A 17 -6.04 -9.16 -10.27
N TRP A 18 -6.66 -10.10 -9.54
CA TRP A 18 -6.07 -10.72 -8.34
C TRP A 18 -5.09 -11.87 -8.64
N HIS A 19 -4.63 -11.98 -9.88
CA HIS A 19 -3.57 -12.91 -10.25
C HIS A 19 -2.20 -12.33 -9.90
N TYR A 20 -1.36 -13.14 -9.24
CA TYR A 20 0.01 -12.73 -8.95
C TYR A 20 0.84 -12.64 -10.24
N ASP A 21 1.50 -11.50 -10.44
CA ASP A 21 2.36 -11.28 -11.60
C ASP A 21 3.85 -11.14 -11.18
N PRO A 22 4.67 -12.18 -11.37
CA PRO A 22 6.08 -12.14 -11.02
C PRO A 22 6.92 -11.24 -11.95
N ALA A 23 6.40 -10.77 -13.09
CA ALA A 23 7.11 -9.83 -13.94
C ALA A 23 7.27 -8.45 -13.28
N HIS A 24 6.42 -8.14 -12.30
CA HIS A 24 6.39 -6.84 -11.63
C HIS A 24 7.12 -6.80 -10.27
N ARG A 25 7.99 -7.78 -9.99
CA ARG A 25 8.68 -7.89 -8.68
C ARG A 25 9.50 -6.65 -8.33
N GLY A 26 10.10 -5.99 -9.31
CA GLY A 26 10.93 -4.80 -9.10
C GLY A 26 10.12 -3.63 -8.57
N SER A 27 9.01 -3.34 -9.24
CA SER A 27 8.04 -2.32 -8.86
C SER A 27 7.34 -2.68 -7.56
N HIS A 28 6.95 -3.95 -7.33
CA HIS A 28 6.35 -4.38 -6.06
C HIS A 28 7.19 -3.99 -4.85
N VAL A 29 8.51 -4.25 -4.91
CA VAL A 29 9.43 -3.90 -3.84
C VAL A 29 9.48 -2.38 -3.62
N GLN A 30 9.65 -1.60 -4.68
CA GLN A 30 9.79 -0.15 -4.54
C GLN A 30 8.49 0.52 -4.09
N VAL A 31 7.35 0.04 -4.58
CA VAL A 31 6.02 0.51 -4.20
C VAL A 31 5.75 0.25 -2.73
N MET A 32 6.11 -0.94 -2.21
CA MET A 32 5.95 -1.22 -0.78
C MET A 32 6.87 -0.36 0.10
N LYS A 33 8.11 -0.09 -0.34
CA LYS A 33 9.00 0.86 0.33
C LYS A 33 8.43 2.28 0.32
N GLU A 34 7.78 2.66 -0.78
CA GLU A 34 7.10 3.93 -0.90
C GLU A 34 5.89 4.02 0.04
N HIS A 35 5.12 2.94 0.23
CA HIS A 35 4.08 2.89 1.26
C HIS A 35 4.66 3.21 2.65
N PHE A 36 5.73 2.52 3.05
CA PHE A 36 6.36 2.78 4.35
C PHE A 36 6.86 4.21 4.49
N ARG A 37 7.48 4.77 3.45
CA ARG A 37 7.93 6.16 3.44
C ARG A 37 6.76 7.11 3.71
N ARG A 38 5.62 6.92 3.03
CA ARG A 38 4.43 7.77 3.20
C ARG A 38 3.80 7.59 4.58
N MET A 39 3.73 6.37 5.09
CA MET A 39 3.24 6.08 6.43
C MET A 39 4.09 6.74 7.53
N VAL A 40 5.42 6.77 7.37
CA VAL A 40 6.31 7.52 8.27
C VAL A 40 6.08 9.03 8.19
N ILE A 41 5.95 9.58 6.97
CA ILE A 41 5.66 11.02 6.79
C ILE A 41 4.37 11.42 7.50
N TRP A 42 3.30 10.64 7.32
CA TRP A 42 2.03 10.90 7.97
C TRP A 42 2.11 10.75 9.48
N SER A 43 2.75 9.68 9.96
CA SER A 43 2.92 9.48 11.40
C SER A 43 3.69 10.64 12.04
N GLN A 44 4.68 11.21 11.35
CA GLN A 44 5.40 12.39 11.84
C GLN A 44 4.55 13.66 11.80
N ALA A 45 3.83 13.89 10.71
CA ALA A 45 2.98 15.07 10.55
C ALA A 45 1.81 15.12 11.56
N LEU A 46 1.40 13.95 12.04
CA LEU A 46 0.35 13.74 13.05
C LEU A 46 0.91 13.47 14.45
N GLU A 47 2.24 13.51 14.62
CA GLU A 47 2.93 13.25 15.90
C GLU A 47 2.57 11.90 16.58
N LEU A 48 2.29 10.88 15.78
CA LEU A 48 1.89 9.55 16.26
C LEU A 48 3.04 8.83 16.96
N LYS A 49 2.72 8.16 18.08
CA LYS A 49 3.66 7.32 18.84
C LYS A 49 2.96 6.01 19.23
N PRO A 50 3.41 4.83 18.75
CA PRO A 50 4.52 4.61 17.84
C PRO A 50 4.22 5.02 16.38
N ILE A 51 5.26 5.09 15.55
CA ILE A 51 5.13 5.24 14.09
C ILE A 51 4.38 4.04 13.51
N VAL A 52 3.42 4.31 12.64
CA VAL A 52 2.59 3.29 11.99
C VAL A 52 3.17 2.97 10.62
N PHE A 53 3.35 1.70 10.27
CA PHE A 53 3.81 1.27 8.93
C PHE A 53 2.74 0.58 8.09
N MET A 54 1.79 -0.12 8.73
CA MET A 54 0.75 -0.93 8.08
C MET A 54 -0.55 -0.90 8.89
N GLY A 55 -0.85 0.23 9.53
CA GLY A 55 -2.00 0.40 10.41
C GLY A 55 -3.03 1.38 9.85
N ASP A 56 -4.05 1.67 10.65
CA ASP A 56 -5.18 2.53 10.30
C ASP A 56 -4.88 4.00 10.66
N LEU A 57 -4.42 4.79 9.68
CA LEU A 57 -4.23 6.23 9.84
C LEU A 57 -5.56 6.98 9.95
N GLY A 58 -6.63 6.47 9.34
CA GLY A 58 -7.95 7.06 9.48
C GLY A 58 -8.40 7.04 10.94
N ALA A 59 -8.16 5.91 11.63
CA ALA A 59 -8.40 5.79 13.06
C ALA A 59 -7.57 6.72 13.92
N ALA A 60 -6.31 6.92 13.56
CA ALA A 60 -5.43 7.82 14.30
C ALA A 60 -5.86 9.30 14.19
N ILE A 61 -6.54 9.68 13.11
CA ILE A 61 -6.98 11.07 12.87
C ILE A 61 -8.38 11.31 13.44
N ASN A 62 -9.34 10.48 13.05
CA ASN A 62 -10.72 10.64 13.45
C ASN A 62 -11.39 9.26 13.53
N PRO A 63 -11.50 8.67 14.73
CA PRO A 63 -12.04 7.32 14.86
C PRO A 63 -13.53 7.20 14.52
N GLU A 64 -14.27 8.30 14.60
CA GLU A 64 -15.72 8.33 14.37
C GLU A 64 -16.10 8.34 12.88
N VAL A 65 -15.16 8.68 12.00
CA VAL A 65 -15.37 8.68 10.56
C VAL A 65 -14.80 7.42 9.96
N ARG A 66 -15.67 6.58 9.40
CA ARG A 66 -15.32 5.32 8.76
C ARG A 66 -16.10 5.12 7.47
N ALA A 67 -15.54 4.30 6.59
CA ALA A 67 -16.30 3.74 5.48
C ALA A 67 -17.47 2.93 6.05
N ALA A 68 -18.62 3.01 5.37
CA ALA A 68 -19.84 2.37 5.84
C ALA A 68 -19.70 0.84 5.92
N GLY A 69 -20.44 0.22 6.83
CA GLY A 69 -20.32 -1.21 7.10
C GLY A 69 -20.64 -2.09 5.90
N ASP A 70 -21.61 -1.69 5.07
CA ASP A 70 -21.96 -2.34 3.82
C ASP A 70 -20.81 -2.33 2.79
N THR A 71 -20.09 -1.21 2.68
CA THR A 71 -18.89 -1.06 1.85
C THR A 71 -17.77 -1.99 2.31
N ILE A 72 -17.56 -2.11 3.63
CA ILE A 72 -16.56 -3.02 4.19
C ILE A 72 -16.97 -4.49 3.97
N SER A 73 -18.24 -4.82 4.15
CA SER A 73 -18.76 -6.16 3.85
C SER A 73 -18.57 -6.51 2.37
N GLN A 74 -18.90 -5.58 1.45
CA GLN A 74 -18.69 -5.78 0.02
C GLN A 74 -17.22 -6.05 -0.33
N LEU A 75 -16.29 -5.29 0.27
CA LEU A 75 -14.86 -5.56 0.12
C LEU A 75 -14.50 -6.97 0.60
N ARG A 76 -14.94 -7.35 1.80
CA ARG A 76 -14.62 -8.67 2.40
C ARG A 76 -15.17 -9.82 1.57
N ASP A 77 -16.42 -9.72 1.14
CA ASP A 77 -17.08 -10.73 0.32
C ASP A 77 -16.37 -10.90 -1.02
N HIS A 78 -15.94 -9.79 -1.64
CA HIS A 78 -15.13 -9.84 -2.86
C HIS A 78 -13.80 -10.56 -2.64
N LEU A 79 -13.15 -10.37 -1.49
CA LEU A 79 -11.82 -10.90 -1.23
C LEU A 79 -11.78 -12.30 -0.61
N LEU A 80 -12.93 -12.84 -0.17
CA LEU A 80 -13.03 -14.05 0.65
C LEU A 80 -12.28 -15.26 0.08
N ASP A 81 -12.35 -15.47 -1.24
CA ASP A 81 -11.68 -16.58 -1.95
C ASP A 81 -10.45 -16.14 -2.76
N ARG A 82 -10.16 -14.83 -2.80
CA ARG A 82 -9.16 -14.26 -3.71
C ARG A 82 -7.84 -13.98 -3.00
N THR A 83 -7.88 -13.74 -1.70
CA THR A 83 -6.74 -13.16 -0.98
C THR A 83 -6.64 -13.66 0.47
N TRP A 84 -5.45 -13.57 1.06
CA TRP A 84 -5.19 -13.90 2.47
C TRP A 84 -5.69 -12.80 3.43
N PRO A 85 -6.12 -13.15 4.67
CA PRO A 85 -6.73 -12.20 5.61
C PRO A 85 -5.91 -10.95 5.98
N GLY A 86 -4.58 -11.01 5.83
CA GLY A 86 -3.69 -9.87 6.10
C GLY A 86 -3.85 -8.73 5.09
N PHE A 87 -4.19 -9.04 3.84
CA PHE A 87 -4.35 -8.05 2.77
C PHE A 87 -5.63 -7.23 2.93
N VAL A 88 -6.70 -7.90 3.37
CA VAL A 88 -8.03 -7.31 3.56
C VAL A 88 -7.95 -6.09 4.48
N LYS A 89 -7.16 -6.15 5.55
CA LYS A 89 -7.02 -5.03 6.50
C LYS A 89 -6.40 -3.78 5.89
N LEU A 90 -5.37 -3.89 5.06
CA LEU A 90 -4.77 -2.70 4.44
C LEU A 90 -5.74 -2.01 3.46
N LEU A 91 -6.53 -2.80 2.75
CA LEU A 91 -7.56 -2.31 1.84
C LEU A 91 -8.74 -1.69 2.61
N GLU A 92 -9.13 -2.26 3.75
CA GLU A 92 -10.08 -1.63 4.69
C GLU A 92 -9.54 -0.27 5.18
N TYR A 93 -8.25 -0.19 5.54
CA TYR A 93 -7.64 1.06 5.97
C TYR A 93 -7.62 2.11 4.85
N ALA A 94 -7.40 1.70 3.60
CA ALA A 94 -7.51 2.61 2.46
C ALA A 94 -8.94 3.17 2.29
N LEU A 95 -9.98 2.36 2.51
CA LEU A 95 -11.37 2.81 2.50
C LEU A 95 -11.69 3.75 3.67
N HIS A 96 -11.23 3.41 4.87
CA HIS A 96 -11.39 4.28 6.05
C HIS A 96 -10.67 5.61 5.87
N TRP A 97 -9.47 5.57 5.30
CA TRP A 97 -8.72 6.76 4.94
C TRP A 97 -9.48 7.64 3.95
N ALA A 98 -10.05 7.05 2.88
CA ALA A 98 -10.85 7.80 1.91
C ALA A 98 -12.03 8.53 2.58
N ALA A 99 -12.72 7.87 3.51
CA ALA A 99 -13.81 8.48 4.27
C ALA A 99 -13.33 9.65 5.15
N VAL A 100 -12.22 9.45 5.87
CA VAL A 100 -11.62 10.49 6.72
C VAL A 100 -11.12 11.67 5.89
N ASN A 101 -10.49 11.42 4.74
CA ASN A 101 -9.96 12.44 3.83
C ASN A 101 -11.07 13.32 3.23
N GLU A 102 -12.22 12.70 2.89
CA GLU A 102 -13.39 13.42 2.39
C GLU A 102 -14.04 14.29 3.48
N ALA A 103 -14.23 13.73 4.68
CA ALA A 103 -15.04 14.34 5.72
C ALA A 103 -14.28 15.28 6.67
N THR A 104 -12.94 15.19 6.76
CA THR A 104 -12.16 15.85 7.84
C THR A 104 -11.48 17.13 7.35
N PRO A 105 -11.95 18.33 7.73
CA PRO A 105 -11.33 19.59 7.32
C PRO A 105 -9.89 19.75 7.84
N LEU A 106 -9.53 19.09 8.96
CA LEU A 106 -8.17 19.11 9.49
C LEU A 106 -7.14 18.54 8.51
N LEU A 107 -7.54 17.64 7.60
CA LEU A 107 -6.64 17.13 6.57
C LEU A 107 -6.31 18.16 5.49
N ARG A 108 -7.05 19.27 5.42
CA ARG A 108 -6.78 20.36 4.47
C ARG A 108 -5.39 20.97 4.63
N LYS A 109 -4.85 21.04 5.86
CA LYS A 109 -3.50 21.56 6.11
C LYS A 109 -2.39 20.59 5.65
N TYR A 110 -2.74 19.32 5.42
CA TYR A 110 -1.83 18.26 4.99
C TYR A 110 -2.03 17.90 3.51
N ARG A 111 -2.74 18.71 2.72
CA ARG A 111 -2.99 18.43 1.28
C ARG A 111 -1.72 18.29 0.43
N SER A 112 -0.58 18.80 0.89
CA SER A 112 0.70 18.65 0.22
C SER A 112 1.38 17.30 0.52
N LEU A 113 0.89 16.55 1.51
CA LEU A 113 1.40 15.21 1.79
C LEU A 113 0.79 14.21 0.79
N PRO A 114 1.58 13.22 0.33
CA PRO A 114 1.08 12.21 -0.60
C PRO A 114 0.07 11.29 0.09
N ASP A 115 -0.86 10.72 -0.67
CA ASP A 115 -1.80 9.73 -0.14
C ASP A 115 -1.03 8.51 0.42
N PRO A 116 -1.27 8.11 1.69
CA PRO A 116 -0.52 7.04 2.33
C PRO A 116 -0.82 5.64 1.80
N TYR A 117 -2.03 5.39 1.29
CA TYR A 117 -2.47 4.07 0.85
C TYR A 117 -2.41 3.87 -0.66
N GLU A 118 -2.24 4.95 -1.44
CA GLU A 118 -2.05 4.88 -2.89
C GLU A 118 -0.99 3.84 -3.33
N PRO A 119 0.21 3.73 -2.71
CA PRO A 119 1.16 2.71 -3.13
C PRO A 119 0.62 1.28 -2.92
N VAL A 120 -0.16 1.03 -1.88
CA VAL A 120 -0.73 -0.31 -1.65
C VAL A 120 -1.78 -0.65 -2.72
N LEU A 121 -2.57 0.32 -3.17
CA LEU A 121 -3.50 0.11 -4.28
C LEU A 121 -2.73 -0.22 -5.56
N VAL A 122 -1.71 0.56 -5.89
CA VAL A 122 -0.84 0.33 -7.06
C VAL A 122 -0.13 -1.02 -7.00
N LEU A 123 0.28 -1.46 -5.81
CA LEU A 123 0.89 -2.77 -5.62
C LEU A 123 -0.06 -3.89 -6.07
N TYR A 124 -1.32 -3.85 -5.63
CA TYR A 124 -2.30 -4.88 -5.98
C TYR A 124 -2.71 -4.78 -7.45
N GLU A 125 -2.83 -3.57 -8.02
CA GLU A 125 -3.11 -3.38 -9.44
C GLU A 125 -2.04 -3.97 -10.36
N ARG A 126 -0.80 -4.14 -9.87
CA ARG A 126 0.30 -4.78 -10.59
C ARG A 126 0.44 -6.27 -10.27
N GLY A 127 -0.60 -6.91 -9.73
CA GLY A 127 -0.56 -8.32 -9.36
C GLY A 127 0.38 -8.60 -8.18
N GLY A 128 0.62 -7.61 -7.32
CA GLY A 128 1.42 -7.78 -6.10
C GLY A 128 0.63 -8.41 -4.96
N ALA A 129 1.34 -8.95 -3.98
CA ALA A 129 0.78 -9.46 -2.73
C ALA A 129 1.67 -9.05 -1.56
N VAL A 130 1.16 -9.03 -0.32
CA VAL A 130 1.94 -8.66 0.89
C VAL A 130 1.71 -9.60 2.09
N ARG A 131 2.60 -10.55 2.31
CA ARG A 131 2.51 -11.48 3.45
C ARG A 131 3.51 -11.09 4.53
N ILE A 132 3.03 -10.92 5.76
CA ILE A 132 3.90 -10.64 6.90
C ILE A 132 4.18 -11.95 7.64
N ASP A 133 5.45 -12.31 7.76
CA ASP A 133 5.89 -13.27 8.76
C ASP A 133 6.00 -12.54 10.11
N ARG A 134 5.09 -12.86 11.04
CA ARG A 134 5.05 -12.23 12.37
C ARG A 134 6.19 -12.66 13.29
N LYS A 135 6.87 -13.77 12.99
CA LYS A 135 8.00 -14.25 13.79
C LYS A 135 9.29 -13.52 13.41
N THR A 136 9.51 -13.28 12.11
CA THR A 136 10.73 -12.64 11.61
C THR A 136 10.57 -11.15 11.34
N GLY A 137 9.33 -10.66 11.20
CA GLY A 137 9.06 -9.28 10.77
C GLY A 137 9.30 -9.03 9.28
N GLU A 138 9.43 -10.11 8.50
CA GLU A 138 9.65 -10.05 7.06
C GLU A 138 8.33 -9.91 6.29
N LEU A 139 8.36 -9.09 5.24
CA LEU A 139 7.28 -8.96 4.27
C LEU A 139 7.65 -9.66 2.98
N LEU A 140 6.97 -10.75 2.70
CA LEU A 140 7.04 -11.44 1.42
C LEU A 140 6.06 -10.80 0.44
N LEU A 141 6.56 -10.28 -0.67
CA LEU A 141 5.73 -9.60 -1.67
C LEU A 141 5.27 -10.53 -2.79
N SER A 142 4.75 -11.70 -2.42
CA SER A 142 4.32 -12.73 -3.37
C SER A 142 3.27 -13.64 -2.73
N MET A 143 2.51 -14.31 -3.59
CA MET A 143 1.62 -15.40 -3.21
C MET A 143 2.39 -16.72 -2.98
N THR A 144 3.59 -16.85 -3.55
CA THR A 144 4.48 -18.02 -3.42
C THR A 144 5.67 -17.73 -2.50
N ALA A 145 6.34 -18.78 -2.01
CA ALA A 145 7.52 -18.66 -1.14
C ALA A 145 8.76 -18.05 -1.84
N GLU A 146 8.73 -17.89 -3.17
CA GLU A 146 9.86 -17.42 -3.99
C GLU A 146 9.79 -15.92 -4.34
N GLY A 147 8.96 -15.18 -3.60
CA GLY A 147 8.81 -13.74 -3.77
C GLY A 147 9.94 -12.90 -3.20
N PRO A 148 10.03 -11.63 -3.58
CA PRO A 148 10.96 -10.70 -2.94
C PRO A 148 10.53 -10.45 -1.49
N ILE A 149 11.53 -10.34 -0.61
CA ILE A 149 11.33 -10.09 0.82
C ILE A 149 11.80 -8.67 1.14
N ILE A 150 11.00 -7.95 1.93
CA ILE A 150 11.39 -6.71 2.59
C ILE A 150 11.43 -6.94 4.09
N VAL A 151 12.55 -6.62 4.72
CA VAL A 151 12.66 -6.61 6.18
C VAL A 151 12.10 -5.29 6.70
N LEU A 152 11.21 -5.32 7.69
CA LEU A 152 10.79 -4.11 8.39
C LEU A 152 11.96 -3.56 9.18
N GLU A 153 12.55 -2.49 8.65
CA GLU A 153 13.61 -1.77 9.34
C GLU A 153 13.06 -0.64 10.21
N ASN A 154 13.92 -0.07 11.05
CA ASN A 154 13.58 1.08 11.87
C ASN A 154 13.05 2.27 11.07
N TRP A 155 12.07 2.99 11.62
CA TRP A 155 11.30 4.04 10.93
C TRP A 155 12.15 5.14 10.29
N TRP A 156 13.29 5.49 10.86
CA TRP A 156 14.15 6.54 10.31
C TRP A 156 14.74 6.16 8.94
N LYS A 157 14.87 4.88 8.60
CA LYS A 157 15.32 4.44 7.27
C LYS A 157 14.30 4.73 6.17
N TRP A 158 13.03 4.83 6.55
CA TRP A 158 11.92 5.21 5.67
C TRP A 158 11.67 6.71 5.66
N LYS A 159 12.35 7.50 6.51
CA LYS A 159 12.24 8.97 6.54
C LYS A 159 13.03 9.59 5.39
N ARG A 160 12.52 9.48 4.16
CA ARG A 160 13.14 10.05 2.95
C ARG A 160 12.31 11.19 2.38
N ARG A 161 13.00 12.26 1.96
CA ARG A 161 12.37 13.39 1.25
C ARG A 161 11.86 12.98 -0.13
N ASN A 162 12.71 12.30 -0.89
CA ASN A 162 12.38 11.84 -2.24
C ASN A 162 11.67 10.48 -2.19
N PRO A 163 10.72 10.23 -3.10
CA PRO A 163 10.07 8.94 -3.22
C PRO A 163 11.06 7.84 -3.57
N PHE A 164 10.74 6.60 -3.19
CA PHE A 164 11.48 5.43 -3.68
C PHE A 164 11.19 5.18 -5.16
N ILE A 165 9.97 5.50 -5.59
CA ILE A 165 9.50 5.37 -6.96
C ILE A 165 8.32 6.32 -7.19
N GLU A 166 8.21 6.86 -8.40
CA GLU A 166 6.98 7.50 -8.86
C GLU A 166 5.95 6.42 -9.20
N LEU A 167 4.67 6.69 -8.97
CA LEU A 167 3.62 5.66 -9.12
C LEU A 167 3.01 5.61 -10.53
N ASP A 168 3.57 6.32 -11.50
CA ASP A 168 3.14 6.24 -12.90
C ASP A 168 3.70 4.98 -13.59
N ALA A 169 2.98 4.50 -14.60
CA ALA A 169 3.30 3.24 -15.27
C ALA A 169 4.74 3.18 -15.81
N ALA A 170 5.26 4.28 -16.37
CA ALA A 170 6.59 4.30 -16.96
C ALA A 170 7.69 4.12 -15.89
N ALA A 171 7.56 4.76 -14.73
CA ALA A 171 8.49 4.57 -13.62
C ALA A 171 8.47 3.14 -13.07
N LEU A 172 7.27 2.53 -12.98
CA LEU A 172 7.10 1.15 -12.51
C LEU A 172 7.72 0.15 -13.49
N ASP A 173 7.48 0.30 -14.79
CA ASP A 173 8.04 -0.57 -15.83
C ASP A 173 9.58 -0.48 -15.89
N VAL A 174 10.14 0.71 -15.66
CA VAL A 174 11.60 0.88 -15.53
C VAL A 174 12.14 0.12 -14.32
N ALA A 175 11.45 0.14 -13.18
CA ALA A 175 11.88 -0.59 -12.00
C ALA A 175 11.86 -2.10 -12.20
N ASP A 176 10.88 -2.62 -12.94
CA ASP A 176 10.80 -4.03 -13.31
C ASP A 176 11.93 -4.44 -14.26
N ALA A 177 12.18 -3.66 -15.30
CA ALA A 177 13.29 -3.91 -16.22
C ALA A 177 14.67 -3.86 -15.53
N GLN A 178 14.85 -3.01 -14.52
CA GLN A 178 16.08 -2.97 -13.73
C GLN A 178 16.23 -4.18 -12.80
N TRP A 179 15.12 -4.65 -12.23
CA TRP A 179 15.10 -5.84 -11.39
C TRP A 179 15.53 -7.07 -12.19
N ASP A 180 14.95 -7.25 -13.37
CA ASP A 180 15.28 -8.38 -14.24
C ASP A 180 16.75 -8.39 -14.63
N LYS A 181 17.35 -7.23 -14.94
CA LYS A 181 18.78 -7.15 -15.23
C LYS A 181 19.67 -7.56 -14.05
N ARG A 182 19.27 -7.21 -12.83
CA ARG A 182 20.04 -7.50 -11.61
C ARG A 182 20.00 -8.97 -11.22
N PHE A 183 18.88 -9.64 -11.50
CA PHE A 183 18.64 -11.02 -11.08
C PHE A 183 18.61 -12.02 -12.25
N SER A 184 18.86 -11.56 -13.48
CA SER A 184 19.09 -12.45 -14.62
C SER A 184 20.44 -13.15 -14.49
N PRO A 185 20.48 -14.48 -14.64
CA PRO A 185 21.74 -15.22 -14.67
C PRO A 185 22.51 -14.87 -15.96
N GLY A 186 23.47 -13.95 -15.87
CA GLY A 186 24.31 -13.60 -17.02
C GLY A 186 25.10 -12.29 -16.98
N HIS A 187 25.14 -11.55 -15.86
CA HIS A 187 25.90 -10.29 -15.75
C HIS A 187 27.05 -10.31 -14.74
N ASP A 188 27.59 -11.49 -14.43
CA ASP A 188 28.97 -11.65 -13.95
C ASP A 188 29.75 -12.44 -15.02
N ARG A 189 30.42 -11.71 -15.91
CA ARG A 189 31.57 -12.21 -16.69
C ARG A 189 32.64 -11.14 -16.70
#